data_AF-A0A0R3PRR9-F1
#
_entry.id   AF-A0A0R3PRR9-F1
#
_cell.length_a   1.000
_cell.length_b   1.000
_cell.length_c   1.000
_cell.angle_alpha   90.00
_cell.angle_beta   90.00
_cell.angle_gamma   90.00
#
_symmetry.space_group_name_H-M   'P 1'
#
loop_
_entity.id
_entity.type
_entity.pdbx_description
1 polymer ?
#
loop_
_entity_poly.entity_id
_entity_poly.type
_entity_poly.pdbx_seq_one_letter_code
_entity_poly.pdbx_strand_id
1 'polypeptide(L)'
;MERYNESYLLYKKYQKIIHNDNSTSKSGFNRFLVDSPLYDEELPPLTPQLAYGSYHQWYILDGKLLAVSVIDILPRCVSSKYMYYDPDYSFLNLGTYSALREICLTRTLLETRPELKYYYMGYYIITCEKMRYKGRFRPSELLCDRALQWIVPYGEIGELTPSLQQLLNSQSVIDKLDSFAKLIRCDMTRLVVYLPELQS
;
A
#
# COMPACT_ATOMS: atom_id res chain seq x y z
N MET A 1 12.23 1.50 -18.54
CA MET A 1 13.60 1.19 -18.06
C MET A 1 14.13 2.21 -17.06
N GLU A 2 13.92 3.52 -17.27
CA GLU A 2 14.37 4.59 -16.36
C GLU A 2 13.79 4.50 -14.94
N ARG A 3 12.45 4.45 -14.81
CA ARG A 3 11.77 4.39 -13.49
C ARG A 3 12.08 3.13 -12.68
N TYR A 4 12.30 2.01 -13.35
CA TYR A 4 12.73 0.78 -12.69
C TYR A 4 14.12 0.94 -12.03
N ASN A 5 15.07 1.59 -12.72
CA ASN A 5 16.37 1.89 -12.14
C ASN A 5 16.27 2.89 -10.98
N GLU A 6 15.44 3.93 -11.11
CA GLU A 6 15.17 4.88 -10.03
C GLU A 6 14.58 4.19 -8.79
N SER A 7 13.62 3.29 -8.99
CA SER A 7 13.01 2.46 -7.96
C SER A 7 14.04 1.59 -7.23
N TYR A 8 14.94 0.92 -7.98
CA TYR A 8 16.04 0.15 -7.38
C TYR A 8 17.01 1.02 -6.58
N LEU A 9 17.39 2.19 -7.09
CA LEU A 9 18.28 3.12 -6.37
C LEU A 9 17.64 3.64 -5.09
N LEU A 10 16.33 3.94 -5.13
CA LEU A 10 15.56 4.33 -3.97
C LEU A 10 15.52 3.21 -2.92
N TYR A 11 15.22 1.98 -3.34
CA TYR A 11 15.25 0.80 -2.48
C TYR A 11 16.64 0.63 -1.83
N LYS A 12 17.72 0.73 -2.60
CA LYS A 12 19.09 0.63 -2.08
C LYS A 12 19.40 1.71 -1.04
N LYS A 13 18.98 2.96 -1.28
CA LYS A 13 19.14 4.06 -0.31
C LYS A 13 18.37 3.76 0.98
N TYR A 14 17.12 3.32 0.85
CA TYR A 14 16.26 2.96 1.98
C TYR A 14 16.85 1.83 2.82
N GLN A 15 17.29 0.73 2.19
CA GLN A 15 17.91 -0.41 2.88
C GLN A 15 19.17 0.02 3.66
N LYS A 16 20.02 0.84 3.03
CA LYS A 16 21.23 1.35 3.68
C LYS A 16 20.94 2.17 4.93
N ILE A 17 19.98 3.11 4.85
CA ILE A 17 19.74 4.08 5.92
C ILE A 17 18.81 3.55 7.01
N ILE A 18 17.74 2.84 6.63
CA ILE A 18 16.68 2.40 7.56
C ILE A 18 16.94 1.00 8.12
N HIS A 19 17.70 0.18 7.40
CA HIS A 19 18.01 -1.21 7.76
C HIS A 19 19.51 -1.49 7.96
N ASN A 20 20.39 -0.48 7.78
CA ASN A 20 21.85 -0.65 7.82
C ASN A 20 22.38 -1.77 6.89
N ASP A 21 21.65 -2.06 5.81
CA ASP A 21 22.00 -3.09 4.84
C ASP A 21 22.69 -2.47 3.62
N ASN A 22 24.00 -2.71 3.50
CA ASN A 22 24.81 -2.26 2.35
C ASN A 22 24.97 -3.34 1.27
N SER A 23 24.45 -4.54 1.48
CA SER A 23 24.62 -5.72 0.61
C SER A 23 23.56 -5.84 -0.48
N THR A 24 22.63 -4.89 -0.54
CA THR A 24 21.52 -4.90 -1.50
C THR A 24 22.01 -4.94 -2.95
N SER A 25 21.59 -5.99 -3.68
CA SER A 25 21.87 -6.20 -5.10
C SER A 25 20.62 -6.09 -5.96
N LYS A 26 20.79 -5.88 -7.27
CA LYS A 26 19.69 -5.76 -8.23
C LYS A 26 18.92 -7.07 -8.41
N SER A 27 19.63 -8.21 -8.40
CA SER A 27 19.01 -9.53 -8.42
C SER A 27 18.22 -9.82 -7.15
N GLY A 28 18.73 -9.39 -5.98
CA GLY A 28 18.01 -9.49 -4.72
C GLY A 28 16.75 -8.63 -4.71
N PHE A 29 16.83 -7.40 -5.22
CA PHE A 29 15.66 -6.52 -5.41
C PHE A 29 14.62 -7.17 -6.32
N ASN A 30 15.02 -7.72 -7.47
CA ASN A 30 14.09 -8.37 -8.38
C ASN A 30 13.38 -9.55 -7.72
N ARG A 31 14.14 -10.49 -7.19
CA ARG A 31 13.61 -11.68 -6.53
C ARG A 31 12.65 -11.33 -5.39
N PHE A 32 12.92 -10.25 -4.67
CA PHE A 32 12.11 -9.87 -3.51
C PHE A 32 10.85 -9.08 -3.90
N LEU A 33 11.00 -8.08 -4.79
CA LEU A 33 9.97 -7.06 -5.01
C LEU A 33 9.41 -7.01 -6.43
N VAL A 34 10.08 -7.60 -7.42
CA VAL A 34 9.67 -7.49 -8.83
C VAL A 34 9.12 -8.82 -9.34
N ASP A 35 9.86 -9.89 -9.13
CA ASP A 35 9.44 -11.23 -9.50
C ASP A 35 8.28 -11.63 -8.58
N SER A 36 7.16 -12.05 -9.18
CA SER A 36 5.96 -12.43 -8.44
C SER A 36 5.43 -13.75 -8.95
N PRO A 37 5.12 -14.74 -8.09
CA PRO A 37 4.49 -15.98 -8.51
C PRO A 37 3.02 -15.82 -8.90
N LEU A 38 2.43 -14.63 -8.69
CA LEU A 38 1.05 -14.33 -9.01
C LEU A 38 0.94 -13.97 -10.50
N TYR A 39 0.95 -14.98 -11.38
CA TYR A 39 0.75 -14.82 -12.82
C TYR A 39 -0.67 -15.26 -13.23
N ASP A 40 -1.23 -14.57 -14.23
CA ASP A 40 -2.64 -14.54 -14.67
C ASP A 40 -3.23 -15.84 -15.28
N GLU A 41 -2.59 -17.01 -15.16
CA GLU A 41 -3.05 -18.21 -15.91
C GLU A 41 -4.40 -18.80 -15.42
N GLU A 42 -4.79 -18.58 -14.17
CA GLU A 42 -6.02 -19.17 -13.60
C GLU A 42 -7.15 -18.16 -13.32
N LEU A 43 -6.91 -16.87 -13.55
CA LEU A 43 -7.85 -15.83 -13.13
C LEU A 43 -8.46 -15.16 -14.35
N PRO A 44 -9.76 -15.35 -14.64
CA PRO A 44 -10.37 -14.74 -15.80
C PRO A 44 -10.22 -13.21 -15.73
N PRO A 45 -9.90 -12.53 -16.86
CA PRO A 45 -9.77 -11.09 -16.88
C PRO A 45 -11.14 -10.47 -16.57
N LEU A 46 -11.31 -10.06 -15.33
CA LEU A 46 -12.56 -9.49 -14.83
C LEU A 46 -12.43 -7.96 -14.87
N THR A 47 -12.78 -7.44 -16.04
CA THR A 47 -12.90 -6.02 -16.44
C THR A 47 -11.57 -5.27 -16.68
N PRO A 48 -11.56 -4.20 -17.52
CA PRO A 48 -10.33 -3.64 -18.09
C PRO A 48 -9.46 -2.81 -17.13
N GLN A 49 -9.73 -2.80 -15.82
CA GLN A 49 -9.23 -1.71 -14.95
C GLN A 49 -8.15 -2.09 -13.94
N LEU A 50 -8.05 -3.35 -13.47
CA LEU A 50 -6.85 -3.85 -12.76
C LEU A 50 -6.94 -5.36 -12.51
N ALA A 51 -6.06 -6.19 -13.09
CA ALA A 51 -6.09 -7.64 -12.86
C ALA A 51 -5.71 -8.02 -11.40
N TYR A 52 -5.78 -9.32 -11.09
CA TYR A 52 -5.13 -9.83 -9.90
C TYR A 52 -3.62 -9.91 -10.14
N GLY A 53 -2.81 -9.79 -9.09
CA GLY A 53 -1.36 -9.86 -9.21
C GLY A 53 -0.62 -8.81 -8.40
N SER A 54 0.68 -8.70 -8.65
CA SER A 54 1.57 -7.78 -7.92
C SER A 54 1.79 -6.48 -8.66
N TYR A 55 1.73 -5.36 -7.93
CA TYR A 55 1.85 -4.01 -8.47
C TYR A 55 2.82 -3.16 -7.65
N HIS A 56 3.47 -2.21 -8.33
CA HIS A 56 4.22 -1.14 -7.70
C HIS A 56 3.42 0.15 -7.79
N GLN A 57 3.00 0.69 -6.65
CA GLN A 57 2.42 2.01 -6.53
C GLN A 57 3.54 3.04 -6.34
N TRP A 58 3.70 3.94 -7.29
CA TRP A 58 4.75 4.95 -7.27
C TRP A 58 4.23 6.29 -6.73
N TYR A 59 4.96 6.86 -5.80
CA TYR A 59 4.67 8.15 -5.19
C TYR A 59 5.69 9.16 -5.72
N ILE A 60 5.24 10.02 -6.64
CA ILE A 60 6.10 10.94 -7.39
C ILE A 60 5.76 12.38 -6.97
N LEU A 61 6.79 13.15 -6.64
CA LEU A 61 6.70 14.57 -6.35
C LEU A 61 7.68 15.34 -7.23
N ASP A 62 7.19 16.34 -7.97
CA ASP A 62 8.01 17.17 -8.87
C ASP A 62 8.91 16.36 -9.81
N GLY A 63 8.37 15.26 -10.34
CA GLY A 63 9.06 14.34 -11.24
C GLY A 63 9.98 13.32 -10.57
N LYS A 64 10.26 13.44 -9.26
CA LYS A 64 11.11 12.53 -8.49
C LYS A 64 10.29 11.43 -7.80
N LEU A 65 10.75 10.19 -7.88
CA LEU A 65 10.18 9.07 -7.14
C LEU A 65 10.57 9.14 -5.66
N LEU A 66 9.59 9.37 -4.78
CA LEU A 66 9.80 9.46 -3.33
C LEU A 66 9.56 8.16 -2.60
N ALA A 67 8.63 7.35 -3.09
CA ALA A 67 8.21 6.12 -2.42
C ALA A 67 7.69 5.11 -3.43
N VAL A 68 7.78 3.85 -3.06
CA VAL A 68 7.13 2.75 -3.75
C VAL A 68 6.46 1.85 -2.71
N SER A 69 5.16 1.62 -2.87
CA SER A 69 4.46 0.53 -2.19
C SER A 69 4.32 -0.64 -3.14
N VAL A 70 4.75 -1.81 -2.70
CA VAL A 70 4.58 -3.08 -3.41
C VAL A 70 3.36 -3.76 -2.81
N ILE A 71 2.34 -3.96 -3.63
CA ILE A 71 1.06 -4.52 -3.21
C ILE A 71 0.69 -5.72 -4.06
N ASP A 72 -0.12 -6.61 -3.50
CA ASP A 72 -0.77 -7.69 -4.23
C ASP A 72 -2.28 -7.46 -4.22
N ILE A 73 -2.91 -7.60 -5.39
CA ILE A 73 -4.35 -7.60 -5.53
C ILE A 73 -4.77 -9.05 -5.64
N LEU A 74 -5.51 -9.51 -4.65
CA LEU A 74 -5.92 -10.90 -4.46
C LEU A 74 -7.46 -10.98 -4.48
N PRO A 75 -8.04 -12.18 -4.66
CA PRO A 75 -9.49 -12.34 -4.74
C PRO A 75 -10.27 -11.78 -3.54
N ARG A 76 -9.65 -11.65 -2.36
CA ARG A 76 -10.34 -11.15 -1.15
C ARG A 76 -9.76 -9.85 -0.60
N CYS A 77 -8.58 -9.42 -1.05
CA CYS A 77 -7.93 -8.26 -0.46
C CYS A 77 -6.94 -7.54 -1.37
N VAL A 78 -6.67 -6.28 -1.03
CA VAL A 78 -5.39 -5.64 -1.34
C VAL A 78 -4.42 -5.95 -0.20
N SER A 79 -3.22 -6.44 -0.51
CA SER A 79 -2.20 -6.85 0.45
C SER A 79 -0.95 -5.98 0.32
N SER A 80 -0.55 -5.29 1.39
CA SER A 80 0.71 -4.56 1.43
C SER A 80 1.87 -5.52 1.67
N LYS A 81 2.72 -5.71 0.66
CA LYS A 81 3.89 -6.59 0.76
C LYS A 81 5.09 -5.87 1.34
N TYR A 82 5.44 -4.72 0.77
CA TYR A 82 6.61 -3.96 1.20
C TYR A 82 6.51 -2.49 0.80
N MET A 83 7.11 -1.60 1.59
CA MET A 83 7.22 -0.20 1.22
C MET A 83 8.63 0.31 1.50
N TYR A 84 9.16 1.07 0.55
CA TYR A 84 10.42 1.80 0.69
C TYR A 84 10.25 3.22 0.17
N TYR A 85 10.99 4.14 0.77
CA TYR A 85 10.86 5.56 0.51
C TYR A 85 12.18 6.29 0.69
N ASP A 86 12.25 7.53 0.22
CA ASP A 86 13.41 8.40 0.38
C ASP A 86 13.50 8.86 1.86
N PRO A 87 14.51 8.43 2.65
CA PRO A 87 14.59 8.75 4.07
C PRO A 87 14.65 10.26 4.38
N ASP A 88 15.08 11.07 3.41
CA ASP A 88 15.10 12.54 3.53
C ASP A 88 13.66 13.12 3.66
N TYR A 89 12.65 12.33 3.28
CA TYR A 89 11.23 12.66 3.34
C TYR A 89 10.48 11.91 4.44
N SER A 90 11.20 11.34 5.41
CA SER A 90 10.61 10.59 6.54
C SER A 90 9.56 11.38 7.32
N PHE A 91 9.69 12.70 7.40
CA PHE A 91 8.73 13.60 8.05
C PHE A 91 7.32 13.58 7.43
N LEU A 92 7.17 13.11 6.19
CA LEU A 92 5.87 12.98 5.53
C LEU A 92 5.05 11.76 5.99
N ASN A 93 5.62 10.87 6.82
CA ASN A 93 4.94 9.66 7.30
C ASN A 93 4.37 8.79 6.17
N LEU A 94 5.18 8.54 5.13
CA LEU A 94 4.74 7.90 3.88
C LEU A 94 4.11 6.51 4.08
N GLY A 95 4.47 5.77 5.14
CA GLY A 95 3.81 4.51 5.47
C GLY A 95 2.35 4.65 5.94
N THR A 96 2.00 5.74 6.63
CA THR A 96 0.59 6.04 6.96
C THR A 96 -0.15 6.49 5.70
N TYR A 97 0.52 7.27 4.86
CA TYR A 97 -0.05 7.76 3.62
C TYR A 97 -0.38 6.63 2.63
N SER A 98 0.54 5.70 2.43
CA SER A 98 0.31 4.54 1.56
C SER A 98 -0.86 3.69 2.05
N ALA A 99 -0.95 3.46 3.36
CA ALA A 99 -2.07 2.72 3.95
C ALA A 99 -3.42 3.37 3.65
N LEU A 100 -3.52 4.71 3.73
CA LEU A 100 -4.75 5.42 3.36
C LEU A 100 -5.08 5.26 1.87
N ARG A 101 -4.07 5.30 0.98
CA ARG A 101 -4.26 5.08 -0.46
C ARG A 101 -4.69 3.65 -0.77
N GLU A 102 -4.12 2.67 -0.10
CA GLU A 102 -4.44 1.26 -0.27
C GLU A 102 -5.84 0.92 0.28
N ILE A 103 -6.26 1.56 1.38
CA ILE A 103 -7.67 1.51 1.85
C ILE A 103 -8.61 2.09 0.79
N CYS A 104 -8.27 3.24 0.21
CA CYS A 104 -9.06 3.85 -0.86
C CYS A 104 -9.18 2.92 -2.08
N LEU A 105 -8.06 2.37 -2.53
CA LEU A 105 -8.03 1.38 -3.61
C LEU A 105 -8.93 0.17 -3.30
N THR A 106 -8.84 -0.36 -2.08
CA THR A 106 -9.68 -1.50 -1.64
C THR A 106 -11.17 -1.14 -1.74
N ARG A 107 -11.55 0.07 -1.32
CA ARG A 107 -12.95 0.55 -1.42
C ARG A 107 -13.41 0.71 -2.86
N THR A 108 -12.57 1.25 -3.74
CA THR A 108 -12.88 1.36 -5.17
C THR A 108 -13.05 -0.01 -5.81
N LEU A 109 -12.15 -0.96 -5.51
CA LEU A 109 -12.25 -2.32 -6.04
C LEU A 109 -13.50 -3.04 -5.51
N LEU A 110 -13.90 -2.81 -4.26
CA LEU A 110 -15.09 -3.38 -3.67
C LEU A 110 -16.38 -3.08 -4.45
N GLU A 111 -16.47 -1.92 -5.12
CA GLU A 111 -17.63 -1.53 -5.93
C GLU A 111 -17.89 -2.48 -7.10
N THR A 112 -16.83 -3.09 -7.63
CA THR A 112 -16.91 -4.04 -8.75
C THR A 112 -16.57 -5.49 -8.34
N ARG A 113 -16.00 -5.69 -7.14
CA ARG A 113 -15.53 -6.97 -6.60
C ARG A 113 -15.94 -7.14 -5.13
N PRO A 114 -17.20 -7.50 -4.84
CA PRO A 114 -17.74 -7.61 -3.47
C PRO A 114 -16.94 -8.53 -2.53
N GLU A 115 -16.26 -9.53 -3.09
CA GLU A 115 -15.36 -10.43 -2.38
C GLU A 115 -14.05 -9.77 -1.93
N LEU A 116 -13.56 -8.77 -2.66
CA LEU A 116 -12.34 -7.99 -2.39
C LEU A 116 -12.65 -6.85 -1.41
N LYS A 117 -12.90 -7.22 -0.16
CA LYS A 117 -13.36 -6.30 0.88
C LYS A 117 -12.37 -6.05 2.00
N TYR A 118 -11.21 -6.70 1.96
CA TYR A 118 -10.20 -6.59 3.00
C TYR A 118 -8.97 -5.83 2.52
N TYR A 119 -8.37 -5.08 3.43
CA TYR A 119 -7.04 -4.52 3.26
C TYR A 119 -6.10 -5.19 4.26
N TYR A 120 -5.12 -5.93 3.75
CA TYR A 120 -4.14 -6.63 4.58
C TYR A 120 -2.87 -5.81 4.67
N MET A 121 -2.67 -5.16 5.82
CA MET A 121 -1.50 -4.31 6.11
C MET A 121 -0.20 -5.09 6.34
N GLY A 122 -0.20 -6.42 6.24
CA GLY A 122 0.90 -7.27 6.64
C GLY A 122 1.07 -7.41 8.16
N TYR A 123 2.18 -8.01 8.58
CA TYR A 123 2.45 -8.29 9.99
C TYR A 123 2.47 -7.04 10.87
N TYR A 124 2.04 -7.22 12.12
CA TYR A 124 2.10 -6.22 13.18
C TYR A 124 2.89 -6.78 14.37
N ILE A 125 4.10 -6.26 14.57
CA ILE A 125 4.92 -6.56 15.74
C ILE A 125 4.82 -5.37 16.69
N ILE A 126 4.15 -5.55 17.82
CA ILE A 126 3.81 -4.45 18.76
C ILE A 126 5.06 -3.72 19.30
N THR A 127 6.17 -4.45 19.46
CA THR A 127 7.46 -3.91 19.92
C THR A 127 8.25 -3.21 18.82
N CYS A 128 7.84 -3.30 17.56
CA CYS A 128 8.51 -2.67 16.43
C CYS A 128 7.98 -1.24 16.24
N GLU A 129 8.81 -0.24 16.54
CA GLU A 129 8.45 1.18 16.41
C GLU A 129 7.94 1.53 15.01
N LYS A 130 8.60 1.01 13.96
CA LYS A 130 8.23 1.19 12.55
C LYS A 130 6.84 0.65 12.20
N MET A 131 6.28 -0.25 13.00
CA MET A 131 4.97 -0.84 12.79
C MET A 131 3.88 -0.27 13.69
N ARG A 132 4.21 0.57 14.69
CA ARG A 132 3.23 1.10 15.65
C ARG A 132 2.07 1.84 14.99
N TYR A 133 2.30 2.50 13.86
CA TYR A 133 1.27 3.23 13.13
C TYR A 133 0.11 2.33 12.66
N LYS A 134 0.36 1.06 12.33
CA LYS A 134 -0.68 0.10 11.88
C LYS A 134 -1.75 -0.10 12.95
N GLY A 135 -1.34 -0.10 14.22
CA GLY A 135 -2.23 -0.23 15.36
C GLY A 135 -3.22 0.93 15.54
N ARG A 136 -3.14 2.00 14.74
CA ARG A 136 -4.05 3.17 14.80
C ARG A 136 -5.22 3.09 13.81
N PHE A 137 -5.16 2.22 12.80
CA PHE A 137 -6.24 2.10 11.81
C PHE A 137 -7.42 1.33 12.38
N ARG A 138 -8.64 1.82 12.16
CA ARG A 138 -9.88 1.18 12.62
C ARG A 138 -10.98 1.27 11.56
N PRO A 139 -11.90 0.28 11.51
CA PRO A 139 -11.83 -1.01 12.21
C PRO A 139 -10.70 -1.89 11.65
N SER A 140 -10.13 -2.77 12.49
CA SER A 140 -9.02 -3.65 12.10
C SER A 140 -9.11 -4.96 12.86
N GLU A 141 -8.62 -6.06 12.30
CA GLU A 141 -8.49 -7.35 12.97
C GLU A 141 -7.01 -7.73 13.03
N LEU A 142 -6.59 -8.39 14.10
CA LEU A 142 -5.24 -8.96 14.24
C LEU A 142 -5.38 -10.47 14.38
N LEU A 143 -4.59 -11.24 13.65
CA LEU A 143 -4.50 -12.68 13.86
C LEU A 143 -3.49 -12.93 14.99
N CYS A 144 -3.94 -13.57 16.07
CA CYS A 144 -3.02 -14.05 17.11
C CYS A 144 -2.26 -15.27 16.56
N ASP A 145 -0.93 -15.17 16.49
CA ASP A 145 -0.04 -16.23 16.00
C ASP A 145 -0.09 -17.52 16.83
N ARG A 146 -0.30 -17.39 18.15
CA ARG A 146 -0.35 -18.53 19.07
C ARG A 146 -1.72 -19.21 19.10
N ALA A 147 -2.79 -18.43 19.12
CA ALA A 147 -4.15 -18.96 19.21
C ALA A 147 -4.78 -19.25 17.85
N LEU A 148 -4.20 -18.71 16.76
CA LEU A 148 -4.77 -18.73 15.40
C LEU A 148 -6.20 -18.19 15.34
N GLN A 149 -6.49 -17.22 16.21
CA GLN A 149 -7.78 -16.56 16.33
C GLN A 149 -7.65 -15.09 15.98
N TRP A 150 -8.63 -14.60 15.22
CA TRP A 150 -8.77 -13.19 14.95
C TRP A 150 -9.24 -12.47 16.22
N ILE A 151 -8.41 -11.55 16.68
CA ILE A 151 -8.76 -10.59 17.72
C ILE A 151 -9.09 -9.28 17.03
N VAL A 152 -10.31 -8.78 17.25
CA VAL A 152 -10.60 -7.38 17.01
C VAL A 152 -9.93 -6.62 18.16
N PRO A 153 -9.01 -5.66 17.93
CA PRO A 153 -8.57 -4.76 18.98
C PRO A 153 -9.82 -4.05 19.52
N TYR A 154 -10.30 -4.51 20.68
CA TYR A 154 -11.55 -4.05 21.24
C TYR A 154 -11.44 -2.57 21.61
N GLY A 155 -12.38 -1.82 21.05
CA GLY A 155 -12.79 -0.46 21.32
C GLY A 155 -14.14 -0.28 20.63
N GLU A 156 -15.10 -1.11 21.07
CA GLU A 156 -16.52 -1.21 20.68
C GLU A 156 -16.85 -1.74 19.27
N ILE A 157 -17.65 -2.82 19.28
CA ILE A 157 -18.22 -3.47 18.10
C ILE A 157 -19.44 -2.69 17.63
N GLY A 158 -19.49 -2.44 16.34
CA GLY A 158 -20.70 -2.33 15.56
C GLY A 158 -20.30 -2.48 14.10
N GLU A 159 -21.14 -3.08 13.27
CA GLU A 159 -21.12 -2.91 11.81
C GLU A 159 -20.58 -1.52 11.45
N LEU A 160 -19.69 -1.39 10.43
CA LEU A 160 -19.11 -0.10 9.99
C LEU A 160 -20.10 1.02 10.27
N THR A 161 -19.91 1.74 11.39
CA THR A 161 -21.02 2.52 11.92
C THR A 161 -21.42 3.51 10.82
N PRO A 162 -22.72 3.84 10.68
CA PRO A 162 -23.14 4.89 9.75
C PRO A 162 -22.26 6.15 9.87
N SER A 163 -21.74 6.42 11.06
CA SER A 163 -20.75 7.46 11.38
C SER A 163 -19.37 7.27 10.70
N LEU A 164 -18.82 6.06 10.59
CA LEU A 164 -17.57 5.78 9.88
C LEU A 164 -17.73 5.85 8.35
N GLN A 165 -18.86 5.39 7.81
CA GLN A 165 -19.21 5.63 6.41
C GLN A 165 -19.40 7.12 6.14
N GLN A 166 -20.07 7.84 7.04
CA GLN A 166 -20.28 9.27 6.96
C GLN A 166 -18.97 10.05 7.15
N LEU A 167 -18.00 9.54 7.93
CA LEU A 167 -16.67 10.14 8.13
C LEU A 167 -15.79 9.95 6.88
N LEU A 168 -15.76 8.75 6.28
CA LEU A 168 -15.03 8.48 5.04
C LEU A 168 -15.62 9.22 3.84
N ASN A 169 -16.94 9.42 3.84
CA ASN A 169 -17.65 10.25 2.87
C ASN A 169 -17.76 11.71 3.34
N SER A 170 -17.15 12.08 4.47
CA SER A 170 -17.25 13.45 4.99
C SER A 170 -16.36 14.36 4.16
N GLN A 171 -16.92 15.51 3.80
CA GLN A 171 -16.18 16.57 3.14
C GLN A 171 -14.92 16.93 3.93
N SER A 172 -14.93 16.84 5.27
CA SER A 172 -13.74 17.08 6.10
C SER A 172 -12.56 16.13 5.83
N VAL A 173 -12.79 14.84 5.58
CA VAL A 173 -11.71 13.89 5.32
C VAL A 173 -11.19 14.07 3.89
N ILE A 174 -12.11 14.29 2.94
CA ILE A 174 -11.80 14.64 1.56
C ILE A 174 -10.98 15.94 1.54
N ASP A 175 -11.40 16.98 2.24
CA ASP A 175 -10.73 18.27 2.34
C ASP A 175 -9.35 18.15 3.02
N LYS A 176 -9.15 17.21 3.95
CA LYS A 176 -7.84 16.95 4.56
C LYS A 176 -6.90 16.25 3.58
N LEU A 177 -7.41 15.28 2.83
CA LEU A 177 -6.66 14.62 1.75
C LEU A 177 -6.34 15.60 0.62
N ASP A 178 -7.28 16.47 0.26
CA ASP A 178 -7.13 17.53 -0.74
C ASP A 178 -6.21 18.65 -0.24
N SER A 179 -6.26 19.01 1.04
CA SER A 179 -5.35 19.97 1.65
C SER A 179 -3.93 19.39 1.74
N PHE A 180 -3.80 18.10 2.04
CA PHE A 180 -2.52 17.39 1.96
C PHE A 180 -2.00 17.33 0.52
N ALA A 181 -2.87 17.00 -0.44
CA ALA A 181 -2.55 17.01 -1.88
C ALA A 181 -2.12 18.40 -2.37
N LYS A 182 -2.80 19.47 -1.94
CA LYS A 182 -2.43 20.87 -2.20
C LYS A 182 -1.11 21.25 -1.53
N LEU A 183 -0.88 20.81 -0.29
CA LEU A 183 0.35 21.05 0.46
C LEU A 183 1.58 20.46 -0.26
N ILE A 184 1.41 19.29 -0.90
CA ILE A 184 2.46 18.63 -1.68
C ILE A 184 2.37 18.95 -3.19
N ARG A 185 1.51 19.87 -3.63
CA ARG A 185 1.29 20.24 -5.05
C ARG A 185 1.14 19.05 -6.02
N CYS A 186 0.58 17.93 -5.55
CA CYS A 186 0.41 16.71 -6.35
C CYS A 186 -1.07 16.41 -6.55
N ASP A 187 -1.50 16.25 -7.80
CA ASP A 187 -2.86 15.82 -8.14
C ASP A 187 -3.02 14.32 -7.86
N MET A 188 -3.67 14.02 -6.73
CA MET A 188 -3.87 12.66 -6.22
C MET A 188 -4.99 11.87 -6.94
N THR A 189 -5.64 12.47 -7.95
CA THR A 189 -6.63 11.79 -8.80
C THR A 189 -5.99 10.93 -9.90
N ARG A 190 -4.69 11.10 -10.16
CA ARG A 190 -3.93 10.34 -11.17
C ARG A 190 -2.99 9.34 -10.50
N LEU A 191 -3.56 8.24 -10.01
CA LEU A 191 -2.78 7.09 -9.56
C LEU A 191 -2.08 6.47 -10.78
N VAL A 192 -0.76 6.62 -10.89
CA VAL A 192 0.03 5.87 -11.87
C VAL A 192 0.31 4.49 -11.28
N VAL A 193 -0.51 3.51 -11.63
CA VAL A 193 -0.20 2.10 -11.45
C VAL A 193 0.63 1.68 -12.65
N TYR A 194 1.89 1.31 -12.42
CA TYR A 194 2.72 0.77 -13.49
C TYR A 194 2.24 -0.65 -13.81
N LEU A 195 1.61 -0.80 -14.97
CA LEU A 195 1.25 -2.08 -15.58
C LEU A 195 2.47 -2.58 -16.38
N PRO A 196 3.00 -3.77 -16.10
CA PRO A 196 4.10 -4.33 -16.90
C PRO A 196 3.55 -4.94 -18.19
N GLU A 197 3.06 -4.09 -19.10
CA GLU A 197 2.80 -4.48 -20.50
C GLU A 197 3.45 -3.46 -21.43
N LEU A 198 4.78 -3.48 -21.48
CA LEU A 198 5.56 -2.89 -22.57
C LEU A 198 6.73 -3.81 -22.89
N GLN A 199 6.43 -4.91 -23.58
CA GLN A 199 7.34 -5.46 -24.60
C GLN A 199 6.65 -5.30 -25.97
N SER A 200 6.96 -4.20 -26.64
CA SER A 200 7.33 -4.20 -28.07
C SER A 200 8.23 -3.00 -28.35
#